data_AF-A0A351LER4-F1
#
_entry.id   AF-A0A351LER4-F1
#
_cell.length_a   1.000
_cell.length_b   1.000
_cell.length_c   1.000
_cell.angle_alpha   90.00
_cell.angle_beta   90.00
_cell.angle_gamma   90.00
#
_symmetry.space_group_name_H-M   'P 1'
#
loop_
_entity.id
_entity.type
_entity.pdbx_description
1 polymer ?
#
loop_
_entity_poly.entity_id
_entity_poly.type
_entity_poly.pdbx_seq_one_letter_code
_entity_poly.pdbx_strand_id
1 'polypeptide(L)' 'MSLNEHIESVKRSVQRLDDYGLAETIEPFSDLRMDNTGFLSIKVTLINKNELYIREYLNGQSGVEIVSYSYQYQSAGR' A
#
# COMPACT_ATOMS: atom_id res chain seq x y z
N MET A 1 17.05 -4.92 -3.09
CA MET A 1 15.82 -4.88 -2.29
C MET A 1 15.00 -6.12 -2.63
N SER A 2 14.44 -6.80 -1.65
CA SER A 2 13.49 -7.91 -1.80
C SER A 2 12.05 -7.39 -1.82
N LEU A 3 11.09 -8.23 -2.23
CA LEU A 3 9.66 -7.87 -2.18
C LEU A 3 9.20 -7.50 -0.77
N ASN A 4 9.67 -8.23 0.25
CA ASN A 4 9.39 -7.90 1.65
C ASN A 4 9.93 -6.52 2.03
N GLU A 5 11.16 -6.20 1.66
CA GLU A 5 11.75 -4.89 1.96
C GLU A 5 11.01 -3.74 1.27
N HIS A 6 10.56 -3.94 0.02
CA HIS A 6 9.72 -2.98 -0.70
C HIS A 6 8.38 -2.77 0.01
N ILE A 7 7.68 -3.85 0.34
CA ILE A 7 6.40 -3.81 1.06
C ILE A 7 6.54 -3.06 2.39
N GLU A 8 7.55 -3.38 3.19
CA GLU A 8 7.80 -2.70 4.46
C GLU A 8 8.24 -1.25 4.30
N SER A 9 8.88 -0.89 3.18
CA SER A 9 9.18 0.50 2.84
C SER A 9 7.90 1.29 2.54
N VAL A 10 6.98 0.72 1.76
CA VAL A 10 5.70 1.37 1.44
C VAL A 10 4.84 1.50 2.70
N LYS A 11 4.70 0.44 3.51
CA LYS A 11 3.96 0.49 4.79
C LYS A 11 4.48 1.60 5.70
N ARG A 12 5.81 1.70 5.90
CA ARG A 12 6.43 2.78 6.70
C ARG A 12 6.17 4.16 6.13
N SER A 13 6.11 4.30 4.81
CA SER A 13 5.82 5.57 4.16
C SER A 13 4.37 6.00 4.38
N VAL A 14 3.43 5.05 4.29
CA VAL A 14 2.00 5.29 4.54
C VAL A 14 1.71 5.53 6.02
N GLN A 15 2.43 4.87 6.93
CA GLN A 15 2.31 5.06 8.38
C GLN A 15 2.53 6.53 8.82
N ARG A 16 3.31 7.31 8.06
CA ARG A 16 3.49 8.74 8.34
C ARG A 16 2.18 9.54 8.32
N LEU A 17 1.16 9.07 7.61
CA LEU A 17 -0.16 9.71 7.64
C LEU A 17 -0.78 9.62 9.03
N ASP A 18 -0.63 8.49 9.72
CA ASP A 18 -1.07 8.32 11.10
C ASP A 18 -0.16 9.09 12.07
N ASP A 19 1.17 9.05 11.87
CA ASP A 19 2.13 9.80 12.70
C ASP A 19 1.87 11.33 12.70
N TYR A 20 1.31 11.86 11.60
CA TYR A 20 0.92 13.27 11.47
C TYR A 20 -0.55 13.55 11.84
N GLY A 21 -1.29 12.55 12.33
CA GLY A 21 -2.70 12.70 12.72
C GLY A 21 -3.65 12.92 11.54
N LEU A 22 -3.29 12.45 10.34
CA LEU A 22 -4.08 12.59 9.11
C LEU A 22 -4.92 11.35 8.80
N ALA A 23 -4.56 10.19 9.37
CA ALA A 23 -5.28 8.94 9.20
C ALA A 23 -6.09 8.57 10.45
N GLU A 24 -7.26 7.97 10.24
CA GLU A 24 -8.05 7.30 11.27
C GLU A 24 -7.79 5.80 11.27
N THR A 25 -7.64 5.19 10.09
CA THR A 25 -7.24 3.78 9.94
C THR A 25 -6.25 3.60 8.81
N ILE A 26 -5.32 2.66 8.98
CA ILE A 26 -4.44 2.14 7.92
C ILE A 26 -4.57 0.63 7.94
N GLU A 27 -5.05 0.06 6.84
CA GLU A 27 -5.33 -1.37 6.69
C GLU A 27 -4.44 -1.94 5.57
N PRO A 28 -3.19 -2.34 5.89
CA PRO A 28 -2.29 -2.96 4.94
C PRO A 28 -2.60 -4.45 4.80
N PHE A 29 -2.59 -4.92 3.56
CA PHE A 29 -2.71 -6.32 3.20
C PHE A 29 -1.70 -6.65 2.10
N SER A 30 -0.97 -7.74 2.24
CA SER A 30 -0.01 -8.18 1.24
C SER A 30 -0.01 -9.69 1.14
N ASP A 31 0.15 -10.20 -0.07
CA ASP A 31 0.29 -11.62 -0.35
C ASP A 31 1.54 -11.83 -1.21
N LEU A 32 2.47 -12.64 -0.71
CA LEU A 32 3.70 -13.01 -1.40
C LEU A 32 3.66 -14.50 -1.71
N ARG A 33 3.94 -14.82 -2.97
CA ARG A 33 3.89 -16.17 -3.50
C ARG A 33 5.28 -16.78 -3.58
N MET A 34 5.32 -18.11 -3.64
CA MET A 34 6.57 -18.88 -3.73
C MET A 34 7.34 -18.62 -5.03
N ASP A 35 6.67 -18.18 -6.09
CA ASP A 35 7.29 -17.82 -7.38
C ASP A 35 7.93 -16.42 -7.37
N ASN A 36 8.05 -15.81 -6.19
CA ASN A 36 8.58 -14.48 -5.97
C ASN A 36 7.77 -13.39 -6.71
N THR A 37 6.45 -13.59 -6.77
CA THR A 37 5.48 -12.56 -7.15
C THR A 37 4.58 -12.24 -5.97
N GLY A 38 3.82 -11.15 -6.06
CA GLY A 38 2.86 -10.84 -5.02
C GLY A 38 2.09 -9.57 -5.28
N PHE A 39 1.36 -9.13 -4.28
CA PHE A 39 0.76 -7.80 -4.29
C PHE A 39 0.74 -7.17 -2.91
N LEU A 40 0.62 -5.85 -2.92
CA LEU A 40 0.37 -5.00 -1.78
C LEU A 40 -0.96 -4.27 -2.03
N SER A 41 -1.79 -4.18 -1.00
CA SER A 41 -3.01 -3.40 -0.97
C SER A 41 -3.05 -2.65 0.36
N ILE A 42 -3.21 -1.34 0.34
CA ILE A 42 -3.37 -0.54 1.56
C ILE A 42 -4.61 0.31 1.38
N LYS A 43 -5.54 0.19 2.32
CA LYS A 43 -6.63 1.14 2.49
C LYS A 43 -6.26 2.09 3.62
N VAL A 44 -6.37 3.39 3.38
CA VAL A 44 -6.24 4.42 4.40
C VAL A 44 -7.55 5.17 4.50
N THR A 45 -8.11 5.23 5.70
CA THR A 45 -9.23 6.13 5.98
C THR A 45 -8.64 7.38 6.63
N LEU A 46 -8.82 8.54 6.00
CA LEU A 46 -8.37 9.83 6.51
C LEU A 46 -9.34 10.35 7.58
N ILE A 47 -8.89 11.27 8.43
CA ILE A 47 -9.71 11.88 9.50
C ILE A 47 -11.00 12.55 9.01
N ASN A 48 -11.02 12.98 7.74
CA ASN A 48 -12.19 13.57 7.09
C ASN A 48 -13.08 12.53 6.39
N LYS A 49 -12.88 11.24 6.68
CA LYS A 49 -13.58 10.08 6.12
C LYS A 49 -13.31 9.83 4.64
N ASN A 50 -12.41 10.58 4.00
CA ASN A 50 -11.96 10.26 2.65
C ASN A 50 -11.06 9.03 2.69
N GLU A 51 -11.07 8.24 1.62
CA GLU A 51 -10.34 6.99 1.54
C GLU A 51 -9.25 7.08 0.48
N LEU A 52 -8.07 6.56 0.80
CA LEU A 52 -6.97 6.32 -0.14
C LEU A 52 -6.83 4.81 -0.31
N TYR A 53 -6.74 4.37 -1.55
CA TYR A 53 -6.46 3.00 -1.92
C TYR A 53 -5.14 2.95 -2.68
N ILE A 54 -4.23 2.12 -2.19
CA ILE A 54 -2.94 1.84 -2.82
C ILE A 54 -2.94 0.36 -3.17
N ARG A 55 -2.69 0.02 -4.43
CA ARG A 55 -2.53 -1.37 -4.86
C ARG A 55 -1.36 -1.51 -5.82
N GLU A 56 -0.45 -2.42 -5.52
CA GLU A 56 0.72 -2.73 -6.35
C GLU A 56 0.82 -4.23 -6.56
N TYR A 57 1.03 -4.66 -7.80
CA TYR A 57 1.40 -6.02 -8.15
C TYR A 57 2.89 -6.06 -8.42
N LEU A 58 3.58 -7.02 -7.82
CA LEU A 58 5.02 -7.05 -7.73
C LEU A 58 5.59 -8.33 -8.34
N ASN A 59 6.71 -8.19 -9.05
CA ASN A 59 7.57 -9.28 -9.49
C ASN A 59 8.95 -9.09 -8.86
N GLY A 60 9.50 -10.13 -8.24
CA GLY A 60 10.80 -10.12 -7.59
C GLY A 60 11.89 -10.90 -8.34
N GLN A 61 11.58 -11.55 -9.46
CA GLN A 61 12.46 -12.57 -10.10
C GLN A 61 13.84 -12.03 -10.51
N SER A 62 13.92 -10.78 -10.97
CA SER A 62 15.17 -10.13 -11.39
C SER A 62 15.50 -8.87 -10.57
N GLY A 63 14.85 -8.70 -9.43
CA GLY A 63 14.73 -7.43 -8.70
C GLY A 63 13.26 -7.07 -8.49
N VAL A 64 12.99 -6.09 -7.63
CA VAL A 64 11.61 -5.63 -7.38
C VAL A 64 11.14 -4.79 -8.55
N GLU A 65 10.08 -5.25 -9.21
CA GLU A 65 9.39 -4.57 -10.29
C GLU A 65 7.91 -4.44 -9.96
N ILE A 66 7.34 -3.25 -10.13
CA ILE A 66 5.89 -3.02 -10.04
C ILE A 66 5.30 -3.28 -11.42
N VAL A 67 4.67 -4.44 -11.60
CA VAL A 67 4.12 -4.87 -12.91
C VAL A 67 2.75 -4.27 -13.22
N SER A 68 2.03 -3.81 -12.18
CA SER A 68 0.76 -3.10 -12.29
C SER A 68 0.48 -2.37 -10.99
N TYR A 69 -0.19 -1.22 -11.05
CA TYR A 69 -0.56 -0.45 -9.87
C TYR A 69 -1.88 0.30 -10.03
N SER A 70 -2.49 0.65 -8.91
CA SER A 70 -3.63 1.56 -8.82
C SER A 70 -3.50 2.40 -7.56
N TYR A 71 -3.61 3.71 -7.71
CA TYR A 71 -3.72 4.66 -6.61
C TYR A 71 -5.01 5.42 -6.80
N GLN A 72 -5.93 5.31 -5.83
CA GLN A 72 -7.25 5.91 -5.93
C GLN A 72 -7.58 6.69 -4.67
N TYR A 73 -8.14 7.88 -4.87
CA TYR A 73 -8.75 8.68 -3.83
C TYR A 73 -10.26 8.66 -3.97
N GLN A 74 -10.96 8.48 -2.85
CA GLN A 74 -12.41 8.53 -2.78
C GLN A 74 -12.80 9.54 -1.71
N SER A 75 -13.54 10.58 -2.12
CA SER A 75 -14.14 11.50 -1.16
C SER A 75 -15.28 10.79 -0.44
N ALA A 76 -15.40 11.00 0.87
CA ALA A 76 -16.68 10.81 1.53
C ALA A 76 -17.70 11.69 0.81
N GLY A 77 -18.76 11.07 0.29
CA GLY A 77 -19.88 11.81 -0.29
C GLY A 77 -20.43 12.78 0.75
N ARG A 78 -20.73 14.01 0.32
CA ARG A 78 -21.49 14.96 1.13
C ARG A 78 -22.92 14.49 1.31
#